data_AF-A0A5A9PQI5-F1
#
_entry.id   AF-A0A5A9PQI5-F1
#
_cell.length_a   1.000
_cell.length_b   1.000
_cell.length_c   1.000
_cell.angle_alpha   90.00
_cell.angle_beta   90.00
_cell.angle_gamma   90.00
#
_symmetry.space_group_name_H-M   'P 1'
#
loop_
_entity.id
_entity.type
_entity.pdbx_description
1 polymer ?
#
loop_
_entity_poly.entity_id
_entity_poly.type
_entity_poly.pdbx_seq_one_letter_code
_entity_poly.pdbx_strand_id
1 'polypeptide(L)'
;MGLEKEKSETSVIMNEEEFNRSIEPILGKKPHVYYSPVPDRDPKDINAHLKVDFEDIIAEPTSTHSFDKIWIGSHAVFELVRYVFYRFLTTFLAVPMAFVAGIVFGTLSCIHIWVVMPAVHGCMMTLPPIQVIWSNLVDIFIRPLFLSIGKSLSSINVKTVQN
;
A
#
# COMPACT_ATOMS: atom_id res chain seq x y z
N MET A 1 2.43 25.55 16.69
CA MET A 1 2.09 25.26 15.28
C MET A 1 2.60 23.87 14.85
N GLY A 2 2.46 22.83 15.69
CA GLY A 2 2.92 21.46 15.37
C GLY A 2 1.82 20.41 15.52
N LEU A 3 0.94 20.57 16.52
CA LEU A 3 -0.13 19.62 16.84
C LEU A 3 -1.28 19.60 15.81
N GLU A 4 -1.47 20.67 15.04
CA GLU A 4 -2.55 20.74 14.04
C GLU A 4 -2.22 19.94 12.77
N LYS A 5 -0.92 19.82 12.43
CA LYS A 5 -0.49 19.05 11.25
C LYS A 5 -0.56 17.54 11.49
N GLU A 6 -0.24 17.08 12.71
CA GLU A 6 -0.32 15.66 13.08
C GLU A 6 -1.77 15.14 13.09
N LYS A 7 -2.74 15.97 13.56
CA LYS A 7 -4.17 15.68 13.45
C LYS A 7 -4.69 15.64 12.01
N SER A 8 -4.10 16.44 11.11
CA SER A 8 -4.52 16.47 9.70
C SER A 8 -4.05 15.23 8.94
N GLU A 9 -2.85 14.71 9.21
CA GLU A 9 -2.37 13.48 8.55
C GLU A 9 -3.12 12.24 9.05
N THR A 10 -3.52 12.21 10.33
CA THR A 10 -4.39 11.13 10.85
C THR A 10 -5.82 11.22 10.34
N SER A 11 -6.35 12.42 10.03
CA SER A 11 -7.68 12.58 9.41
C SER A 11 -7.77 12.10 7.96
N VAL A 12 -6.64 11.90 7.27
CA VAL A 12 -6.60 11.36 5.90
C VAL A 12 -6.71 9.83 5.90
N ILE A 13 -6.40 9.17 7.01
CA ILE A 13 -6.25 7.71 7.05
C ILE A 13 -7.60 6.99 7.20
N MET A 14 -8.55 7.56 7.94
CA MET A 14 -9.96 7.15 7.93
C MET A 14 -10.73 8.10 8.85
N ASN A 15 -11.74 8.79 8.35
CA ASN A 15 -12.56 9.64 9.19
C ASN A 15 -13.46 8.72 10.05
N GLU A 16 -13.12 8.52 11.32
CA GLU A 16 -13.82 7.58 12.23
C GLU A 16 -15.33 7.89 12.31
N GLU A 17 -15.71 9.15 12.11
CA GLU A 17 -17.11 9.59 12.02
C GLU A 17 -17.84 9.04 10.78
N GLU A 18 -17.15 8.89 9.65
CA GLU A 18 -17.71 8.37 8.41
C GLU A 18 -17.84 6.84 8.45
N PHE A 19 -16.85 6.17 9.06
CA PHE A 19 -16.91 4.73 9.32
C PHE A 19 -18.04 4.38 10.31
N ASN A 20 -18.21 5.16 11.38
CA ASN A 20 -19.31 4.94 12.31
C ASN A 20 -20.69 5.31 11.72
N ARG A 21 -20.79 6.33 10.84
CA ARG A 21 -22.05 6.71 10.16
C ARG A 21 -22.52 5.73 9.08
N SER A 22 -21.61 5.04 8.39
CA SER A 22 -22.00 3.98 7.44
C SER A 22 -22.61 2.75 8.14
N ILE A 23 -22.57 2.73 9.47
CA ILE A 23 -22.79 1.59 10.34
C ILE A 23 -23.79 2.05 11.43
N GLU A 24 -24.89 2.73 11.08
CA GLU A 24 -26.03 2.93 11.99
C GLU A 24 -27.24 2.16 11.46
N PRO A 25 -27.96 1.40 12.31
CA PRO A 25 -29.18 0.71 11.91
C PRO A 25 -30.26 1.76 11.57
N ILE A 26 -30.98 1.56 10.47
CA ILE A 26 -31.97 2.51 9.95
C ILE A 26 -33.20 2.65 10.89
N LEU A 27 -33.22 1.93 12.02
CA LEU A 27 -34.35 1.86 12.93
C LEU A 27 -34.23 2.84 14.11
N GLY A 28 -34.54 4.10 13.85
CA GLY A 28 -34.69 5.10 14.90
C GLY A 28 -35.23 6.43 14.40
N LYS A 29 -36.53 6.50 14.09
CA LYS A 29 -37.24 7.76 13.86
C LYS A 29 -37.11 8.66 15.12
N LYS A 30 -36.12 9.54 15.15
CA LYS A 30 -36.04 10.69 16.07
C LYS A 30 -36.08 12.00 15.26
N PRO A 31 -36.79 13.03 15.75
CA PRO A 31 -37.13 14.20 14.95
C PRO A 31 -35.94 15.16 14.84
N HIS A 32 -35.76 15.69 13.63
CA HIS A 32 -35.00 16.92 13.30
C HIS A 32 -33.62 17.08 13.95
N VAL A 33 -32.62 16.39 13.41
CA VAL A 33 -31.24 16.89 13.39
C VAL A 33 -30.82 16.95 11.93
N TYR A 34 -30.27 18.10 11.50
CA TYR A 34 -29.81 18.39 10.14
C TYR A 34 -28.96 17.24 9.59
N TYR A 35 -29.57 16.33 8.82
CA TYR A 35 -28.83 15.36 8.03
C TYR A 35 -28.22 16.12 6.86
N SER A 36 -26.88 16.24 6.85
CA SER A 36 -26.18 16.50 5.59
C SER A 36 -26.58 15.39 4.63
N PRO A 37 -27.03 15.68 3.40
CA PRO A 37 -27.37 14.64 2.44
C PRO A 37 -26.12 13.77 2.26
N VAL A 38 -26.27 12.47 2.51
CA VAL A 38 -25.23 11.49 2.16
C VAL A 38 -24.97 11.70 0.67
N PRO A 39 -23.72 11.96 0.25
CA PRO A 39 -23.43 12.17 -1.16
C PRO A 39 -23.91 10.93 -1.91
N ASP A 40 -24.79 11.17 -2.88
CA ASP A 40 -25.28 10.11 -3.74
C ASP A 40 -24.08 9.43 -4.39
N ARG A 41 -23.84 8.18 -4.02
CA ARG A 41 -22.67 7.41 -4.47
C ARG A 41 -22.83 6.97 -5.93
N ASP A 42 -24.03 7.12 -6.50
CA ASP A 42 -24.29 6.86 -7.90
C ASP A 42 -25.28 7.88 -8.51
N PRO A 43 -24.84 9.12 -8.77
CA PRO A 43 -25.70 10.19 -9.29
C PRO A 43 -26.22 9.92 -10.72
N LYS A 44 -25.75 8.86 -11.38
CA LYS A 44 -26.17 8.46 -12.72
C LYS A 44 -26.92 7.13 -12.73
N ASP A 45 -27.13 6.52 -11.56
CA ASP A 45 -27.82 5.24 -11.37
C ASP A 45 -27.32 4.12 -12.33
N ILE A 46 -26.01 4.13 -12.64
CA ILE A 46 -25.42 3.17 -13.58
C ILE A 46 -25.22 1.79 -12.92
N ASN A 47 -25.20 1.73 -11.59
CA ASN A 47 -24.95 0.54 -10.79
C ASN A 47 -26.19 0.03 -10.06
N ALA A 48 -27.40 0.29 -10.59
CA ALA A 48 -28.63 -0.24 -10.01
C ALA A 48 -28.59 -1.76 -9.76
N HIS A 49 -27.86 -2.50 -10.60
CA HIS A 49 -27.65 -3.95 -10.47
C HIS A 49 -26.82 -4.41 -9.26
N LEU A 50 -26.07 -3.51 -8.61
CA LEU A 50 -25.31 -3.81 -7.39
C LEU A 50 -26.13 -3.60 -6.11
N LYS A 51 -27.34 -3.04 -6.23
CA LYS A 51 -28.25 -2.79 -5.11
C LYS A 51 -29.01 -4.07 -4.79
N VAL A 52 -28.35 -4.98 -4.08
CA VAL A 52 -28.97 -6.22 -3.61
C VAL A 52 -29.80 -5.91 -2.36
N ASP A 53 -31.11 -6.06 -2.46
CA ASP A 53 -32.03 -5.90 -1.34
C ASP A 53 -32.35 -7.25 -0.66
N PHE A 54 -32.89 -7.22 0.56
CA PHE A 54 -33.28 -8.42 1.30
C PHE A 54 -34.33 -9.25 0.54
N GLU A 55 -35.23 -8.57 -0.17
CA GLU A 55 -36.26 -9.20 -1.01
C GLU A 55 -35.66 -10.01 -2.17
N ASP A 56 -34.51 -9.57 -2.71
CA ASP A 56 -33.81 -10.22 -3.81
C ASP A 56 -33.07 -11.50 -3.37
N ILE A 57 -32.71 -11.60 -2.08
CA ILE A 57 -31.99 -12.75 -1.52
C ILE A 57 -32.95 -13.80 -0.95
N ILE A 58 -34.06 -13.38 -0.35
CA ILE A 58 -35.02 -14.27 0.34
C ILE A 58 -36.26 -14.60 -0.51
N ALA A 59 -36.55 -13.82 -1.56
CA ALA A 59 -37.45 -14.10 -2.68
C ALA A 59 -38.65 -15.02 -2.37
N GLU A 60 -39.50 -14.64 -1.41
CA GLU A 60 -40.82 -15.24 -1.24
C GLU A 60 -41.88 -14.37 -1.94
N PRO A 61 -42.77 -14.94 -2.77
CA PRO A 61 -43.85 -14.19 -3.40
C PRO A 61 -44.90 -13.75 -2.37
N THR A 62 -45.33 -12.49 -2.46
CA THR A 62 -46.25 -11.77 -1.54
C THR A 62 -47.61 -12.44 -1.27
N SER A 63 -47.95 -13.53 -1.97
CA SER A 63 -49.24 -14.22 -1.85
C SER A 63 -49.31 -15.27 -0.73
N THR A 64 -48.20 -15.61 -0.05
CA THR A 64 -48.17 -16.64 1.01
C THR A 64 -47.65 -16.11 2.35
N HIS A 65 -47.85 -14.81 2.61
CA HIS A 65 -47.40 -14.15 3.84
C HIS A 65 -48.26 -14.57 5.05
N SER A 66 -48.03 -15.78 5.56
CA SER A 66 -48.83 -16.33 6.67
C SER A 66 -48.29 -15.91 8.04
N PHE A 67 -47.14 -15.23 8.11
CA PHE A 67 -46.50 -14.82 9.37
C PHE A 67 -45.74 -13.49 9.27
N ASP A 68 -46.47 -12.37 9.33
CA ASP A 68 -45.91 -11.00 9.37
C ASP A 68 -44.75 -10.80 10.37
N LYS A 69 -44.80 -11.53 11.50
CA LYS A 69 -43.79 -11.43 12.56
C LYS A 69 -42.45 -12.07 12.18
N ILE A 70 -42.47 -13.10 11.33
CA ILE A 70 -41.24 -13.80 10.91
C ILE A 70 -40.55 -12.97 9.84
N TRP A 71 -41.30 -12.34 8.93
CA TRP A 71 -40.77 -11.42 7.94
C TRP A 71 -40.04 -10.22 8.58
N ILE A 72 -40.70 -9.56 9.55
CA ILE A 72 -40.08 -8.43 10.26
C ILE A 72 -38.85 -8.87 11.07
N GLY A 73 -38.89 -10.08 11.65
CA GLY A 73 -37.78 -10.66 12.39
C GLY A 73 -36.59 -10.97 11.49
N SER A 74 -36.84 -11.58 10.33
CA SER A 74 -35.81 -11.92 9.35
C SER A 74 -35.15 -10.68 8.75
N HIS A 75 -35.92 -9.63 8.45
CA HIS A 75 -35.37 -8.36 7.98
C HIS A 75 -34.46 -7.71 9.05
N ALA A 76 -34.89 -7.70 10.31
CA ALA A 76 -34.10 -7.14 11.42
C ALA A 76 -32.82 -7.96 11.69
N VAL A 77 -32.91 -9.29 11.65
CA VAL A 77 -31.75 -10.18 11.82
C VAL A 77 -30.79 -10.03 10.66
N PHE A 78 -31.27 -9.89 9.43
CA PHE A 78 -30.42 -9.69 8.25
C PHE A 78 -29.62 -8.39 8.34
N GLU A 79 -30.24 -7.28 8.72
CA GLU A 79 -29.55 -5.99 8.90
C GLU A 79 -28.50 -6.07 10.02
N LEU A 80 -28.84 -6.73 11.13
CA LEU A 80 -27.93 -6.96 12.26
C LEU A 80 -26.74 -7.85 11.87
N VAL A 81 -26.99 -8.95 11.16
CA VAL A 81 -25.93 -9.86 10.70
C VAL A 81 -25.01 -9.13 9.73
N ARG A 82 -25.57 -8.37 8.78
CA ARG A 82 -24.77 -7.55 7.84
C ARG A 82 -23.85 -6.60 8.60
N TYR A 83 -24.40 -5.86 9.56
CA TYR A 83 -23.65 -4.93 10.41
C TYR A 83 -22.53 -5.63 11.18
N VAL A 84 -22.87 -6.69 11.92
CA VAL A 84 -21.93 -7.36 12.84
C VAL A 84 -20.86 -8.09 12.04
N PHE A 85 -21.22 -8.72 10.92
CA PHE A 85 -20.29 -9.45 10.08
C PHE A 85 -19.28 -8.54 9.41
N TYR A 86 -19.69 -7.36 8.90
CA TYR A 86 -18.73 -6.40 8.35
C TYR A 86 -17.74 -5.92 9.42
N ARG A 87 -18.21 -5.62 10.63
CA ARG A 87 -17.36 -5.18 11.76
C ARG A 87 -16.43 -6.30 12.22
N PHE A 88 -16.93 -7.52 12.34
CA PHE A 88 -16.14 -8.66 12.75
C PHE A 88 -15.08 -9.01 11.70
N LEU A 89 -15.45 -9.05 10.41
CA LEU A 89 -14.55 -9.39 9.32
C LEU A 89 -13.44 -8.35 9.15
N THR A 90 -13.77 -7.05 9.25
CA THR A 90 -12.75 -6.00 9.16
C THR A 90 -11.77 -6.05 10.34
N THR A 91 -12.26 -6.16 11.59
CA THR A 91 -11.37 -6.23 12.76
C THR A 91 -10.56 -7.52 12.77
N PHE A 92 -11.18 -8.66 12.46
CA PHE A 92 -10.50 -9.95 12.42
C PHE A 92 -9.48 -10.03 11.29
N LEU A 93 -9.63 -9.29 10.19
CA LEU A 93 -8.62 -9.25 9.13
C LEU A 93 -7.53 -8.21 9.43
N ALA A 94 -7.91 -7.04 9.95
CA ALA A 94 -6.99 -5.94 10.22
C ALA A 94 -6.00 -6.26 11.35
N VAL A 95 -6.48 -6.85 12.46
CA VAL A 95 -5.64 -7.18 13.63
C VAL A 95 -4.50 -8.16 13.30
N PRO A 96 -4.74 -9.34 12.69
CA PRO A 96 -3.66 -10.25 12.35
C PRO A 96 -2.75 -9.69 11.26
N MET A 97 -3.28 -8.95 10.27
CA MET A 97 -2.44 -8.28 9.27
C MET A 97 -1.50 -7.25 9.91
N ALA A 98 -1.99 -6.44 10.84
CA ALA A 98 -1.17 -5.49 11.59
C ALA A 98 -0.12 -6.20 12.44
N PHE A 99 -0.47 -7.32 13.08
CA PHE A 99 0.45 -8.12 13.86
C PHE A 99 1.57 -8.73 13.00
N VAL A 100 1.23 -9.33 11.86
CA VAL A 100 2.21 -9.88 10.90
C VAL A 100 3.12 -8.76 10.37
N ALA A 101 2.55 -7.62 9.98
CA ALA A 101 3.34 -6.46 9.55
C ALA A 101 4.30 -6.00 10.66
N GLY A 102 3.84 -5.91 11.90
CA GLY A 102 4.69 -5.56 13.05
C GLY A 102 5.86 -6.51 13.26
N ILE A 103 5.65 -7.82 13.15
CA ILE A 103 6.73 -8.83 13.24
C ILE A 103 7.72 -8.66 12.08
N VAL A 104 7.23 -8.47 10.85
CA VAL A 104 8.08 -8.26 9.68
C VAL A 104 8.92 -6.99 9.83
N PHE A 105 8.31 -5.87 10.23
CA PHE A 105 9.05 -4.62 10.47
C PHE A 105 10.05 -4.74 11.62
N GLY A 106 9.72 -5.46 12.70
CA GLY A 106 10.63 -5.70 13.82
C GLY A 106 11.84 -6.54 13.41
N THR A 107 11.62 -7.62 12.67
CA THR A 107 12.72 -8.49 12.17
C THR A 107 13.59 -7.76 11.15
N LEU A 108 13.00 -7.02 10.21
CA LEU A 108 13.73 -6.17 9.27
C LEU A 108 14.58 -5.12 9.99
N SER A 109 14.03 -4.48 11.03
CA SER A 109 14.77 -3.50 11.83
C SER A 109 15.96 -4.13 12.55
N CYS A 110 15.77 -5.33 13.12
CA CYS A 110 16.85 -6.09 13.75
C CYS A 110 17.96 -6.42 12.73
N ILE A 111 17.60 -6.98 11.57
CA ILE A 111 18.55 -7.29 10.50
C ILE A 111 19.27 -6.01 10.02
N HIS A 112 18.55 -4.90 9.90
CA HIS A 112 19.14 -3.65 9.46
C HIS A 112 20.22 -3.13 10.42
N ILE A 113 19.94 -3.16 11.72
CA ILE A 113 20.89 -2.70 12.75
C ILE A 113 22.08 -3.66 12.86
N TRP A 114 21.84 -4.96 12.88
CA TRP A 114 22.86 -5.97 13.16
C TRP A 114 23.64 -6.45 11.94
N VAL A 115 23.07 -6.39 10.75
CA VAL A 115 23.69 -6.92 9.52
C VAL A 115 23.95 -5.80 8.53
N VAL A 116 22.96 -4.98 8.23
CA VAL A 116 23.10 -3.95 7.17
C VAL A 116 24.06 -2.85 7.58
N MET A 117 23.93 -2.29 8.79
CA MET A 117 24.86 -1.26 9.26
C MET A 117 26.33 -1.71 9.27
N PRO A 118 26.71 -2.87 9.87
CA PRO A 118 28.10 -3.32 9.82
C PRO A 118 28.54 -3.74 8.42
N ALA A 119 27.65 -4.29 7.58
CA ALA A 119 27.98 -4.60 6.19
C ALA A 119 28.28 -3.33 5.38
N VAL A 120 27.46 -2.28 5.51
CA VAL A 120 27.69 -0.99 4.83
C VAL A 120 28.99 -0.36 5.33
N HIS A 121 29.23 -0.38 6.64
CA HIS A 121 30.47 0.14 7.20
C HIS A 121 31.69 -0.66 6.71
N GLY A 122 31.60 -2.00 6.67
CA GLY A 122 32.64 -2.87 6.14
C GLY A 122 32.88 -2.66 4.65
N CYS A 123 31.83 -2.49 3.85
CA CYS A 123 31.95 -2.13 2.43
C CYS A 123 32.70 -0.80 2.28
N MET A 124 32.29 0.25 2.99
CA MET A 124 32.97 1.56 2.91
C MET A 124 34.45 1.48 3.34
N MET A 125 34.80 0.59 4.27
CA MET A 125 36.19 0.35 4.68
C MET A 125 36.99 -0.45 3.64
N THR A 126 36.35 -1.35 2.89
CA THR A 126 37.00 -2.26 1.93
C THR A 126 37.03 -1.73 0.49
N LEU A 127 36.14 -0.81 0.13
CA LEU A 127 36.14 -0.15 -1.18
C LEU A 127 37.47 0.55 -1.53
N PRO A 128 38.10 1.35 -0.63
CA PRO A 128 39.35 2.04 -0.93
C PRO A 128 40.53 1.14 -1.32
N PRO A 129 40.87 0.07 -0.55
CA PRO A 129 41.97 -0.82 -0.96
C PRO A 129 41.65 -1.60 -2.23
N ILE A 130 40.39 -2.01 -2.45
CA ILE A 130 39.96 -2.67 -3.70
C ILE A 130 40.17 -1.73 -4.89
N GLN A 131 39.79 -0.45 -4.76
CA GLN A 131 39.99 0.54 -5.80
C GLN A 131 41.48 0.76 -6.10
N VAL A 132 42.34 0.77 -5.09
CA VAL A 132 43.80 0.90 -5.27
C VAL A 132 44.38 -0.33 -5.97
N ILE A 133 44.00 -1.53 -5.55
CA ILE A 133 44.44 -2.79 -6.19
C ILE A 133 43.98 -2.82 -7.65
N TRP A 134 42.72 -2.45 -7.90
CA TRP A 134 42.17 -2.38 -9.25
C TRP A 134 42.91 -1.36 -10.12
N SER A 135 43.16 -0.15 -9.60
CA SER A 135 43.92 0.88 -10.30
C SER A 135 45.33 0.41 -10.62
N ASN A 136 46.01 -0.28 -9.70
CA ASN A 136 47.35 -0.81 -9.92
C ASN A 136 47.35 -1.92 -10.98
N LEU A 137 46.35 -2.80 -10.97
CA LEU A 137 46.20 -3.86 -11.96
C LEU A 137 45.97 -3.25 -13.35
N VAL A 138 45.04 -2.30 -13.45
CA VAL A 138 44.80 -1.50 -14.65
C VAL A 138 46.09 -0.84 -15.11
N ASP A 139 46.85 -0.19 -14.24
CA ASP A 139 48.12 0.46 -14.57
C ASP A 139 49.15 -0.52 -15.17
N ILE A 140 49.32 -1.69 -14.56
CA ILE A 140 50.24 -2.75 -15.02
C ILE A 140 49.85 -3.29 -16.40
N PHE A 141 48.55 -3.47 -16.68
CA PHE A 141 48.11 -4.02 -17.96
C PHE A 141 48.02 -2.95 -19.06
N ILE A 142 47.43 -1.80 -18.75
CA ILE A 142 47.06 -0.79 -19.74
C ILE A 142 48.27 0.07 -20.09
N ARG A 143 49.15 0.45 -19.15
CA ARG A 143 50.35 1.23 -19.51
C ARG A 143 51.24 0.59 -20.56
N PRO A 144 51.69 -0.67 -20.44
CA PRO A 144 52.56 -1.26 -21.45
C PRO A 144 51.85 -1.46 -22.78
N LEU A 145 50.54 -1.74 -22.79
CA LEU A 145 49.75 -1.84 -24.02
C LEU A 145 49.71 -0.50 -24.76
N PHE A 146 49.34 0.58 -24.07
CA PHE A 146 49.27 1.91 -24.67
C PHE A 146 50.65 2.45 -25.06
N LEU A 147 51.69 2.17 -24.28
CA LEU A 147 53.06 2.54 -24.63
C LEU A 147 53.55 1.81 -25.89
N SER A 148 53.24 0.52 -26.00
CA SER A 148 53.62 -0.29 -27.16
C SER A 148 52.88 0.18 -28.42
N ILE A 149 51.57 0.40 -28.33
CA ILE A 149 50.75 0.93 -29.43
C ILE A 149 51.25 2.33 -29.83
N GLY A 150 51.53 3.20 -28.86
CA GLY A 150 52.08 4.53 -29.11
C GLY A 150 53.43 4.50 -29.84
N LYS A 151 54.33 3.58 -29.45
CA LYS A 151 55.61 3.37 -30.16
C LYS A 151 55.41 2.82 -31.57
N SER A 152 54.51 1.86 -31.76
CA SER A 152 54.21 1.32 -33.09
C SER A 152 53.65 2.38 -34.03
N LEU A 153 52.75 3.24 -33.55
CA LEU A 153 52.17 4.34 -34.33
C LEU A 153 53.18 5.47 -34.59
N SER A 154 54.04 5.79 -33.62
CA SER A 154 55.09 6.80 -33.78
C SER A 154 56.15 6.38 -34.81
N SER A 155 56.33 5.09 -35.08
CA SER A 155 57.30 4.62 -36.07
C SER A 155 56.81 4.78 -37.52
N ILE A 156 55.56 5.20 -37.74
CA ILE A 156 55.00 5.47 -39.07
C ILE A 156 55.33 6.93 -39.43
N ASN A 157 56.51 7.14 -40.00
CA ASN A 157 56.91 8.44 -40.56
C ASN A 157 56.36 8.55 -42.00
N VAL A 158 55.26 9.29 -42.17
CA VAL A 158 54.69 9.58 -43.50
C VAL A 158 55.56 10.64 -44.17
N LYS A 159 56.38 10.23 -45.14
CA LYS A 159 57.04 11.16 -46.07
C LYS A 159 56.02 11.60 -47.11
N THR A 160 55.44 12.78 -46.93
CA THR A 160 54.66 13.42 -48.00
C THR A 160 55.62 13.84 -49.11
N VAL A 161 55.62 13.09 -50.22
CA VAL A 161 56.26 13.52 -51.46
C VAL A 161 55.47 14.73 -51.96
N GLN A 162 56.05 15.91 -51.80
CA GLN A 162 55.49 17.17 -52.29
C GLN A 162 55.76 17.24 -53.80
N ASN A 163 54.69 17.16 -54.59
CA ASN A 163 54.68 17.31 -56.04
C ASN A 163 54.53 18.79 -56.44
#